data_AF-K6T4S5-F1
#
_entry.id   AF-K6T4S5-F1
#
_cell.length_a   1.000
_cell.length_b   1.000
_cell.length_c   1.000
_cell.angle_alpha   90.00
_cell.angle_beta   90.00
_cell.angle_gamma   90.00
#
_symmetry.space_group_name_H-M   'P 1'
#
loop_
_entity.id
_entity.type
_entity.pdbx_description
1 polymer ?
#
loop_
_entity_poly.entity_id
_entity_poly.type
_entity_poly.pdbx_seq_one_letter_code
_entity_poly.pdbx_strand_id
1 'polypeptide(L)'
;MNDEELKKAIDFYRSLVQKEIASEKIVGGKRIGPRTLTKKDHVDLKDIISPERPFLGKEASSDIDSLYVTTFRVGNLKKPISLAKAGYGTDVVAGIELGANLVKAGLIKNVDEITDFLAKYKIGILDIFKEEEMENGKKLDLRVYECIECAGLPNIGEPVCYFETGMIIGILRELTHKEVSAEEIRCWTSGYSFCHFDVEIKD
;
A
#
# COMPACT_ATOMS: atom_id res chain seq x y z
N MET A 1 -0.91 17.50 -3.10
CA MET A 1 -1.55 17.11 -4.35
C MET A 1 -2.88 17.78 -4.38
N ASN A 2 -3.14 18.57 -5.42
CA ASN A 2 -4.49 19.05 -5.63
C ASN A 2 -5.35 17.94 -6.27
N ASP A 3 -6.67 18.11 -6.22
CA ASP A 3 -7.62 17.10 -6.70
C ASP A 3 -7.43 16.73 -8.19
N GLU A 4 -7.00 17.70 -9.01
CA GLU A 4 -6.76 17.49 -10.43
C GLU A 4 -5.53 16.59 -10.66
N GLU A 5 -4.45 16.81 -9.91
CA GLU A 5 -3.24 15.98 -9.94
C GLU A 5 -3.53 14.58 -9.40
N LEU A 6 -4.31 14.47 -8.32
CA LEU A 6 -4.72 13.21 -7.73
C LEU A 6 -5.52 12.37 -8.73
N LYS A 7 -6.50 12.99 -9.40
CA LYS A 7 -7.29 12.33 -10.44
C LYS A 7 -6.41 11.87 -11.62
N LYS A 8 -5.49 12.73 -12.09
CA LYS A 8 -4.53 12.37 -13.16
C LYS A 8 -3.67 11.17 -12.77
N ALA A 9 -3.21 11.11 -11.51
CA ALA A 9 -2.43 9.99 -11.01
C ALA A 9 -3.24 8.69 -10.99
N ILE A 10 -4.47 8.73 -10.45
CA ILE A 10 -5.37 7.57 -10.40
C ILE A 10 -5.68 7.07 -11.82
N ASP A 11 -6.03 7.94 -12.76
CA ASP A 11 -6.34 7.56 -14.15
C ASP A 11 -5.13 6.92 -14.86
N PHE A 12 -3.93 7.46 -14.64
CA PHE A 12 -2.68 6.89 -15.15
C PHE A 12 -2.46 5.47 -14.60
N TYR A 13 -2.55 5.29 -13.28
CA TYR A 13 -2.29 4.02 -12.66
C TYR A 13 -3.37 2.98 -12.96
N ARG A 14 -4.65 3.35 -13.01
CA ARG A 14 -5.74 2.44 -13.45
C ARG A 14 -5.44 1.85 -14.84
N SER A 15 -4.97 2.69 -15.77
CA SER A 15 -4.61 2.26 -17.12
C SER A 15 -3.39 1.30 -17.14
N LEU A 16 -2.40 1.53 -16.27
CA LEU A 16 -1.24 0.65 -16.11
C LEU A 16 -1.67 -0.69 -15.49
N VAL A 17 -2.36 -0.63 -14.36
CA VAL A 17 -2.82 -1.79 -13.59
C VAL A 17 -3.71 -2.71 -14.42
N GLN A 18 -4.59 -2.15 -15.26
CA GLN A 18 -5.41 -2.96 -16.17
C GLN A 18 -4.55 -3.84 -17.09
N LYS A 19 -3.44 -3.30 -17.63
CA LYS A 19 -2.52 -4.05 -18.48
C LYS A 19 -1.76 -5.11 -17.67
N GLU A 20 -1.32 -4.76 -16.46
CA GLU A 20 -0.61 -5.69 -15.58
C GLU A 20 -1.49 -6.88 -15.20
N ILE A 21 -2.73 -6.63 -14.76
CA ILE A 21 -3.70 -7.67 -14.41
C ILE A 21 -4.06 -8.52 -15.64
N ALA A 22 -4.23 -7.92 -16.83
CA ALA A 22 -4.49 -8.68 -18.05
C ALA A 22 -3.35 -9.64 -18.44
N SER A 23 -2.12 -9.34 -18.01
CA SER A 23 -0.94 -10.18 -18.22
C SER A 23 -0.62 -11.13 -17.05
N GLU A 24 -1.39 -11.05 -15.96
CA GLU A 24 -1.21 -11.90 -14.77
C GLU A 24 -1.40 -13.37 -15.11
N LYS A 25 -0.58 -14.22 -14.48
CA LYS A 25 -0.72 -15.67 -14.57
C LYS A 25 -1.03 -16.23 -13.19
N ILE A 26 -1.87 -17.26 -13.16
CA ILE A 26 -2.11 -18.05 -11.94
C ILE A 26 -1.38 -19.38 -12.11
N VAL A 27 -0.39 -19.64 -11.27
CA VAL A 27 0.40 -20.88 -11.26
C VAL A 27 0.34 -21.47 -9.86
N GLY A 28 -0.25 -22.66 -9.73
CA GLY A 28 -0.39 -23.33 -8.42
C GLY A 28 -1.16 -22.51 -7.38
N GLY A 29 -2.15 -21.72 -7.80
CA GLY A 29 -2.92 -20.82 -6.92
C GLY A 29 -2.24 -19.50 -6.59
N LYS A 30 -0.96 -19.30 -6.97
CA LYS A 30 -0.24 -18.04 -6.77
C LYS A 30 -0.35 -17.14 -8.00
N ARG A 31 -0.61 -15.85 -7.75
CA ARG A 31 -0.60 -14.79 -8.77
C ARG A 31 0.84 -14.42 -9.11
N ILE A 32 1.17 -14.41 -10.40
CA ILE A 32 2.48 -14.01 -10.93
C ILE A 32 2.27 -12.73 -11.74
N GLY A 33 2.83 -11.62 -11.24
CA GLY A 33 2.76 -10.33 -11.90
C GLY A 33 3.66 -10.23 -13.15
N PRO A 34 3.50 -9.15 -13.94
CA PRO A 34 4.24 -8.95 -15.19
C PRO A 34 5.75 -8.77 -15.02
N ARG A 35 6.21 -8.22 -13.89
CA ARG A 35 7.64 -8.00 -13.66
C ARG A 35 8.32 -9.30 -13.25
N THR A 36 9.41 -9.65 -13.92
CA THR A 36 10.19 -10.85 -13.61
C THR A 36 10.76 -10.81 -12.20
N LEU A 37 10.79 -11.96 -11.53
CA LEU A 37 11.46 -12.11 -10.24
C LEU A 37 12.94 -11.74 -10.38
N THR A 38 13.37 -10.71 -9.65
CA THR A 38 14.73 -10.16 -9.74
C THR A 38 15.63 -10.60 -8.59
N LYS A 39 15.05 -10.86 -7.41
CA LYS A 39 15.75 -11.29 -6.20
C LYS A 39 14.89 -12.33 -5.47
N LYS A 40 15.48 -13.08 -4.54
CA LYS A 40 14.74 -13.97 -3.64
C LYS A 40 14.80 -13.43 -2.23
N ASP A 41 13.62 -13.26 -1.63
CA ASP A 41 13.41 -13.13 -0.18
C ASP A 41 13.98 -11.86 0.51
N HIS A 42 14.62 -10.94 -0.23
CA HIS A 42 15.10 -9.68 0.35
C HIS A 42 15.29 -8.57 -0.68
N VAL A 43 15.10 -7.34 -0.19
CA VAL A 43 15.58 -6.10 -0.82
C VAL A 43 16.93 -5.72 -0.24
N ASP A 44 17.80 -5.06 -0.99
CA ASP A 44 19.10 -4.53 -0.57
C ASP A 44 19.01 -3.06 -0.13
N LEU A 45 20.04 -2.56 0.57
CA LEU A 45 20.11 -1.12 0.92
C LEU A 45 20.01 -0.22 -0.32
N LYS A 46 20.68 -0.62 -1.41
CA LYS A 46 20.66 0.12 -2.69
C LYS A 46 19.27 0.17 -3.35
N ASP A 47 18.37 -0.75 -3.01
CA ASP A 47 17.03 -0.79 -3.60
C ASP A 47 16.05 0.13 -2.85
N ILE A 48 16.29 0.39 -1.57
CA ILE A 48 15.39 1.19 -0.72
C ILE A 48 15.74 2.68 -0.70
N ILE A 49 16.94 3.04 -1.18
CA ILE A 49 17.36 4.42 -1.37
C ILE A 49 16.89 4.93 -2.74
N SER A 50 16.68 6.24 -2.86
CA SER A 50 16.32 6.89 -4.14
C SER A 50 15.08 6.32 -4.83
N PRO A 51 13.94 6.21 -4.13
CA PRO A 51 12.70 5.70 -4.71
C PRO A 51 12.15 6.65 -5.79
N GLU A 52 11.56 6.06 -6.84
CA GLU A 52 10.90 6.82 -7.90
C GLU A 52 9.39 6.87 -7.68
N ARG A 53 8.87 8.08 -7.49
CA ARG A 53 7.44 8.37 -7.27
C ARG A 53 6.98 9.48 -8.21
N PRO A 54 6.60 9.15 -9.46
CA PRO A 54 6.32 10.12 -10.53
C PRO A 54 5.33 11.24 -10.24
N PHE A 55 4.39 11.04 -9.31
CA PHE A 55 3.39 12.02 -8.90
C PHE A 55 3.72 12.63 -7.54
N LEU A 56 3.91 11.80 -6.50
CA LEU A 56 4.17 12.27 -5.14
C LEU A 56 5.53 12.99 -5.02
N GLY A 57 6.55 12.49 -5.71
CA GLY A 57 7.92 13.03 -5.68
C GLY A 57 8.10 14.35 -6.43
N LYS A 58 7.24 14.66 -7.41
CA LYS A 58 7.30 15.95 -8.11
C LYS A 58 6.89 17.12 -7.21
N GLU A 59 5.91 16.91 -6.34
CA GLU A 59 5.35 17.98 -5.51
C GLU A 59 6.24 18.39 -4.34
N ALA A 60 7.03 17.46 -3.79
CA ALA A 60 7.86 17.75 -2.62
C ALA A 60 9.25 18.29 -2.99
N SER A 61 9.54 18.51 -4.27
CA SER A 61 10.89 18.40 -4.87
C SER A 61 11.44 16.96 -4.71
N SER A 62 11.98 16.40 -5.80
CA SER A 62 12.37 14.98 -5.89
C SER A 62 13.26 14.52 -4.74
N ASP A 63 14.11 15.41 -4.22
CA ASP A 63 15.13 15.08 -3.25
C ASP A 63 14.54 14.92 -1.83
N ILE A 64 13.52 15.70 -1.46
CA ILE A 64 12.87 15.59 -0.15
C ILE A 64 12.03 14.33 -0.08
N ASP A 65 11.26 14.04 -1.13
CA ASP A 65 10.44 12.82 -1.21
C ASP A 65 11.31 11.58 -1.11
N SER A 66 12.39 11.56 -1.90
CA SER A 66 13.40 10.50 -1.89
C SER A 66 13.98 10.28 -0.50
N LEU A 67 14.40 11.34 0.19
CA LEU A 67 14.95 11.25 1.55
C LEU A 67 13.91 10.72 2.54
N TYR A 68 12.69 11.26 2.51
CA TYR A 68 11.59 10.88 3.39
C TYR A 68 11.24 9.39 3.28
N VAL A 69 11.03 8.90 2.06
CA VAL A 69 10.72 7.49 1.79
C VAL A 69 11.90 6.60 2.15
N THR A 70 13.13 7.03 1.84
CA THR A 70 14.34 6.30 2.21
C THR A 70 14.42 6.11 3.73
N THR A 71 14.20 7.18 4.51
CA THR A 71 14.20 7.11 5.97
C THR A 71 13.14 6.15 6.49
N PHE A 72 11.91 6.22 5.96
CA PHE A 72 10.84 5.29 6.32
C PHE A 72 11.24 3.82 6.04
N ARG A 73 11.75 3.54 4.85
CA ARG A 73 12.13 2.17 4.43
C ARG A 73 13.32 1.62 5.19
N VAL A 74 14.27 2.45 5.60
CA VAL A 74 15.37 2.00 6.46
C VAL A 74 14.83 1.48 7.80
N GLY A 75 13.84 2.15 8.38
CA GLY A 75 13.18 1.69 9.61
C GLY A 75 12.34 0.42 9.40
N ASN A 76 11.58 0.35 8.31
CA ASN A 76 10.60 -0.71 8.10
C ASN A 76 11.15 -1.96 7.38
N LEU A 77 12.02 -1.82 6.37
CA LEU A 77 12.46 -2.94 5.53
C LEU A 77 13.83 -3.52 5.92
N LYS A 78 14.58 -2.86 6.81
CA LYS A 78 15.91 -3.31 7.26
C LYS A 78 15.94 -3.78 8.70
N LYS A 79 14.91 -4.54 9.08
CA LYS A 79 14.88 -5.25 10.37
C LYS A 79 15.94 -6.36 10.39
N PRO A 80 16.61 -6.61 11.53
CA PRO A 80 17.50 -7.75 11.69
C PRO A 80 16.81 -9.06 11.32
N ILE A 81 17.55 -10.02 10.74
CA ILE A 81 17.01 -11.34 10.35
C ILE A 81 16.32 -12.06 11.52
N SER A 82 16.82 -11.88 12.75
CA SER A 82 16.22 -12.42 13.97
C SER A 82 14.79 -11.92 14.21
N LEU A 83 14.43 -10.76 13.66
CA LEU A 83 13.11 -10.14 13.75
C LEU A 83 12.30 -10.25 12.46
N ALA A 84 12.84 -10.72 11.33
CA ALA A 84 12.15 -10.64 10.04
C ALA A 84 10.75 -11.29 10.04
N LYS A 85 10.60 -12.49 10.62
CA LYS A 85 9.28 -13.18 10.68
C LYS A 85 8.31 -12.61 11.72
N ALA A 86 8.81 -12.15 12.88
CA ALA A 86 7.99 -11.51 13.91
C ALA A 86 7.71 -10.02 13.61
N GLY A 87 8.53 -9.43 12.76
CA GLY A 87 8.51 -8.03 12.37
C GLY A 87 7.25 -7.69 11.59
N TYR A 88 6.81 -8.58 10.68
CA TYR A 88 5.59 -8.37 9.90
C TYR A 88 4.35 -8.20 10.78
N GLY A 89 4.19 -9.04 11.80
CA GLY A 89 3.09 -8.90 12.77
C GLY A 89 3.18 -7.59 13.57
N THR A 90 4.40 -7.14 13.88
CA THR A 90 4.62 -5.87 14.57
C THR A 90 4.24 -4.69 13.68
N ASP A 91 4.56 -4.74 12.38
CA ASP A 91 4.21 -3.70 11.40
C ASP A 91 2.70 -3.59 11.21
N VAL A 92 2.01 -4.73 11.10
CA VAL A 92 0.54 -4.77 11.04
C VAL A 92 -0.07 -4.14 12.29
N VAL A 93 0.40 -4.53 13.49
CA VAL A 93 -0.13 -3.95 14.75
C VAL A 93 0.18 -2.44 14.84
N ALA A 94 1.38 -2.02 14.46
CA ALA A 94 1.74 -0.61 14.44
C ALA A 94 0.85 0.19 13.48
N GLY A 95 0.57 -0.36 12.30
CA GLY A 95 -0.38 0.21 11.34
C GLY A 95 -1.78 0.31 11.92
N ILE A 96 -2.28 -0.77 12.54
CA ILE A 96 -3.62 -0.82 13.17
C ILE A 96 -3.77 0.27 14.22
N GLU A 97 -2.80 0.40 15.13
CA GLU A 97 -2.82 1.40 16.20
C GLU A 97 -2.73 2.82 15.64
N LEU A 98 -1.85 3.07 14.68
CA LEU A 98 -1.77 4.38 14.03
C LEU A 98 -3.10 4.72 13.35
N GLY A 99 -3.64 3.80 12.54
CA GLY A 99 -4.88 4.00 11.80
C GLY A 99 -6.06 4.36 12.70
N ALA A 100 -6.25 3.62 13.80
CA ALA A 100 -7.29 3.92 14.78
C ALA A 100 -7.07 5.28 15.46
N ASN A 101 -5.82 5.62 15.80
CA ASN A 101 -5.50 6.89 16.44
C ASN A 101 -5.67 8.10 15.52
N LEU A 102 -5.46 7.96 14.20
CA LEU A 102 -5.76 9.00 13.23
C LEU A 102 -7.25 9.37 13.23
N VAL A 103 -8.12 8.35 13.31
CA VAL A 103 -9.57 8.54 13.39
C VAL A 103 -9.98 9.15 14.73
N LYS A 104 -9.49 8.60 15.85
CA LYS A 104 -9.76 9.13 17.21
C LYS A 104 -9.31 10.58 17.39
N ALA A 105 -8.21 10.96 16.77
CA ALA A 105 -7.70 12.34 16.79
C ALA A 105 -8.48 13.28 15.85
N GLY A 106 -9.44 12.77 15.07
CA GLY A 106 -10.21 13.54 14.10
C GLY A 106 -9.42 13.99 12.87
N LEU A 107 -8.29 13.33 12.58
CA LEU A 107 -7.47 13.58 11.38
C LEU A 107 -8.06 12.90 10.14
N ILE A 108 -8.82 11.81 10.33
CA ILE A 108 -9.62 11.14 9.31
C ILE A 108 -11.01 10.92 9.90
N LYS A 109 -12.05 11.47 9.28
CA LYS A 109 -13.42 11.42 9.81
C LYS A 109 -14.36 10.53 9.01
N ASN A 110 -13.97 10.18 7.79
CA ASN A 110 -14.74 9.35 6.88
C ASN A 110 -13.79 8.68 5.87
N VAL A 111 -14.34 7.81 5.02
CA VAL A 111 -13.58 7.02 4.05
C VAL A 111 -12.96 7.90 2.95
N ASP A 112 -13.63 8.97 2.54
CA ASP A 112 -13.14 9.86 1.48
C ASP A 112 -11.86 10.60 1.92
N GLU A 113 -11.80 11.01 3.19
CA GLU A 113 -10.64 11.69 3.78
C GLU A 113 -9.38 10.81 3.87
N ILE A 114 -9.49 9.49 3.73
CA ILE A 114 -8.33 8.59 3.75
C ILE A 114 -7.40 8.91 2.58
N THR A 115 -7.98 9.07 1.38
CA THR A 115 -7.22 9.32 0.15
C THR A 115 -6.44 10.63 0.26
N ASP A 116 -7.11 11.69 0.74
CA ASP A 116 -6.51 13.00 0.93
C ASP A 116 -5.39 12.95 1.96
N PHE A 117 -5.61 12.25 3.08
CA PHE A 117 -4.61 12.10 4.12
C PHE A 117 -3.35 11.40 3.58
N LEU A 118 -3.50 10.23 2.94
CA LEU A 118 -2.35 9.46 2.45
C LEU A 118 -1.57 10.23 1.37
N ALA A 119 -2.27 10.92 0.46
CA ALA A 119 -1.63 11.72 -0.59
C ALA A 119 -0.93 12.96 -0.01
N LYS A 120 -1.55 13.64 0.96
CA LYS A 120 -1.00 14.82 1.65
C LYS A 120 0.29 14.47 2.41
N TYR A 121 0.29 13.35 3.14
CA TYR A 121 1.44 12.89 3.91
C TYR A 121 2.42 12.02 3.11
N LYS A 122 2.21 11.90 1.79
CA LYS A 122 3.11 11.17 0.89
C LYS A 122 3.30 9.70 1.29
N ILE A 123 2.28 9.10 1.89
CA ILE A 123 2.25 7.67 2.24
C ILE A 123 1.91 6.86 0.98
N GLY A 124 1.00 7.36 0.15
CA GLY A 124 0.59 6.72 -1.08
C GLY A 124 -0.62 7.43 -1.68
N ILE A 125 -1.02 6.99 -2.86
CA ILE A 125 -2.22 7.45 -3.55
C ILE A 125 -3.24 6.31 -3.48
N LEU A 126 -4.25 6.48 -2.62
CA LEU A 126 -5.32 5.49 -2.47
C LEU A 126 -6.35 5.64 -3.59
N ASP A 127 -6.74 4.52 -4.17
CA ASP A 127 -7.87 4.39 -5.09
C ASP A 127 -8.82 3.32 -4.54
N ILE A 128 -10.02 3.75 -4.16
CA ILE A 128 -11.13 2.85 -3.86
C ILE A 128 -11.68 2.39 -5.20
N PHE A 129 -11.13 1.27 -5.70
CA PHE A 129 -11.37 0.84 -7.07
C PHE A 129 -12.76 0.22 -7.24
N LYS A 130 -13.21 -0.55 -6.24
CA LYS A 130 -14.52 -1.21 -6.25
C LYS A 130 -15.04 -1.40 -4.83
N GLU A 131 -16.35 -1.25 -4.68
CA GLU A 131 -17.11 -1.65 -3.50
C GLU A 131 -18.21 -2.63 -3.90
N GLU A 132 -18.37 -3.70 -3.13
CA GLU A 132 -19.41 -4.72 -3.35
C GLU A 132 -20.12 -5.01 -2.02
N GLU A 133 -21.44 -4.86 -2.01
CA GLU A 133 -22.26 -5.32 -0.88
C GLU A 133 -22.28 -6.86 -0.85
N MET A 134 -22.18 -7.41 0.35
CA MET A 134 -22.26 -8.84 0.65
C MET A 134 -23.45 -9.09 1.58
N GLU A 135 -23.85 -10.35 1.75
CA GLU A 135 -24.96 -10.72 2.65
C GLU A 135 -24.73 -10.28 4.11
N ASN A 136 -23.47 -10.30 4.58
CA ASN A 136 -23.09 -9.98 5.96
C ASN A 136 -22.00 -8.89 6.03
N GLY A 137 -22.03 -7.91 5.12
CA GLY A 137 -21.09 -6.81 5.13
C GLY A 137 -20.73 -6.28 3.75
N LYS A 138 -19.49 -5.81 3.60
CA LYS A 138 -18.98 -5.18 2.38
C LYS A 138 -17.58 -5.66 2.02
N LYS A 139 -17.31 -5.77 0.73
CA LYS A 139 -15.99 -6.02 0.16
C LYS A 139 -15.45 -4.79 -0.57
N LEU A 140 -14.18 -4.45 -0.35
CA LEU A 140 -13.49 -3.34 -1.03
C LEU A 140 -12.25 -3.84 -1.77
N ASP A 141 -12.07 -3.42 -3.02
CA ASP A 141 -10.81 -3.48 -3.76
C ASP A 141 -10.11 -2.12 -3.56
N LEU A 142 -9.13 -2.09 -2.66
CA LEU A 142 -8.33 -0.89 -2.39
C LEU A 142 -6.98 -1.01 -3.07
N ARG A 143 -6.58 0.04 -3.79
CA ARG A 143 -5.29 0.10 -4.48
C ARG A 143 -4.50 1.27 -3.97
N VAL A 144 -3.23 1.04 -3.66
CA VAL A 144 -2.30 2.09 -3.28
C VAL A 144 -1.22 2.20 -4.35
N TYR A 145 -1.19 3.35 -5.01
CA TYR A 145 -0.12 3.72 -5.94
C TYR A 145 0.96 4.51 -5.21
N GLU A 146 2.19 4.43 -5.71
CA GLU A 146 3.34 5.16 -5.13
C GLU A 146 3.51 4.97 -3.60
N CYS A 147 3.13 3.79 -3.10
CA CYS A 147 3.23 3.41 -1.70
C CYS A 147 4.65 3.65 -1.15
N ILE A 148 4.71 4.30 0.01
CA ILE A 148 5.94 4.62 0.72
C ILE A 148 6.75 3.35 1.03
N GLU A 149 6.10 2.24 1.35
CA GLU A 149 6.77 0.97 1.64
C GLU A 149 7.26 0.30 0.35
N CYS A 150 6.42 0.20 -0.69
CA CYS A 150 6.62 -0.75 -1.80
C CYS A 150 7.09 -0.15 -3.15
N ALA A 151 6.79 1.12 -3.44
CA ALA A 151 6.99 1.70 -4.77
C ALA A 151 8.46 1.71 -5.24
N GLY A 152 8.72 1.33 -6.49
CA GLY A 152 10.07 1.24 -7.04
C GLY A 152 10.85 -0.03 -6.66
N LEU A 153 10.39 -0.83 -5.70
CA LEU A 153 11.16 -1.98 -5.23
C LEU A 153 11.22 -3.13 -6.25
N PRO A 154 12.33 -3.91 -6.24
CA PRO A 154 12.47 -5.09 -7.08
C PRO A 154 11.43 -6.15 -6.73
N ASN A 155 11.10 -7.01 -7.70
CA ASN A 155 10.29 -8.19 -7.42
C ASN A 155 11.12 -9.21 -6.63
N ILE A 156 10.70 -9.48 -5.40
CA ILE A 156 11.27 -10.48 -4.49
C ILE A 156 10.36 -11.71 -4.32
N GLY A 157 9.15 -11.67 -4.91
CA GLY A 157 8.22 -12.78 -5.00
C GLY A 157 7.08 -12.77 -3.99
N GLU A 158 6.99 -11.75 -3.13
CA GLU A 158 5.96 -11.65 -2.09
C GLU A 158 5.57 -10.20 -1.79
N PRO A 159 4.34 -9.94 -1.31
CA PRO A 159 3.92 -8.62 -0.80
C PRO A 159 4.64 -8.24 0.49
N VAL A 160 4.78 -6.93 0.76
CA VAL A 160 5.53 -6.42 1.92
C VAL A 160 4.87 -5.23 2.64
N CYS A 161 3.70 -4.74 2.20
CA CYS A 161 3.04 -3.55 2.76
C CYS A 161 2.28 -3.88 4.04
N TYR A 162 2.97 -4.47 5.01
CA TYR A 162 2.35 -4.92 6.26
C TYR A 162 1.87 -3.72 7.09
N PHE A 163 2.62 -2.63 7.07
CA PHE A 163 2.25 -1.42 7.78
C PHE A 163 0.99 -0.79 7.18
N GLU A 164 0.92 -0.65 5.85
CA GLU A 164 -0.29 -0.13 5.20
C GLU A 164 -1.49 -1.07 5.36
N THR A 165 -1.29 -2.39 5.31
CA THR A 165 -2.36 -3.38 5.60
C THR A 165 -2.97 -3.11 6.97
N GLY A 166 -2.11 -2.96 7.99
CA GLY A 166 -2.55 -2.64 9.34
C GLY A 166 -3.27 -1.31 9.45
N MET A 167 -2.73 -0.28 8.79
CA MET A 167 -3.32 1.07 8.79
C MET A 167 -4.72 1.11 8.17
N ILE A 168 -4.92 0.41 7.05
CA ILE A 168 -6.25 0.26 6.42
C ILE A 168 -7.23 -0.40 7.39
N ILE A 169 -6.84 -1.51 8.03
CA ILE A 169 -7.67 -2.21 9.03
C ILE A 169 -8.00 -1.27 10.20
N GLY A 170 -7.00 -0.58 10.74
CA GLY A 170 -7.15 0.32 11.88
C GLY A 170 -8.12 1.48 11.61
N ILE A 171 -7.97 2.14 10.46
CA ILE A 171 -8.83 3.24 10.05
C ILE A 171 -10.28 2.76 9.85
N LEU A 172 -10.49 1.73 9.02
CA LEU A 172 -11.84 1.28 8.67
C LEU A 172 -12.57 0.70 9.88
N ARG A 173 -11.88 -0.07 10.73
CA ARG A 173 -12.46 -0.61 11.97
C ARG A 173 -12.91 0.48 12.93
N GLU A 174 -12.11 1.54 13.07
CA GLU A 174 -12.47 2.66 13.95
C GLU A 174 -13.62 3.50 13.36
N LEU A 175 -13.65 3.73 12.05
CA LEU A 175 -14.73 4.47 11.38
C LEU A 175 -16.07 3.74 11.38
N THR A 176 -16.04 2.41 11.20
CA THR A 176 -17.25 1.60 11.00
C THR A 176 -17.75 0.90 12.27
N HIS A 177 -16.88 0.77 13.28
CA HIS A 177 -17.12 -0.06 14.48
C HIS A 177 -17.46 -1.52 14.18
N LYS A 178 -16.96 -2.03 13.05
CA LYS A 178 -17.21 -3.39 12.53
C LYS A 178 -15.93 -4.22 12.51
N GLU A 179 -16.07 -5.54 12.35
CA GLU A 179 -14.90 -6.38 12.11
C GLU A 179 -14.35 -6.10 10.70
N VAL A 180 -13.03 -5.89 10.61
CA VAL A 180 -12.34 -5.61 9.35
C VAL A 180 -11.15 -6.54 9.18
N SER A 181 -11.02 -7.16 8.00
CA SER A 181 -9.83 -7.89 7.57
C SER A 181 -9.34 -7.36 6.23
N ALA A 182 -8.03 -7.31 6.04
CA ALA A 182 -7.40 -6.92 4.78
C ALA A 182 -6.26 -7.87 4.44
N GLU A 183 -6.12 -8.22 3.16
CA GLU A 183 -5.00 -9.00 2.62
C GLU A 183 -4.38 -8.28 1.43
N GLU A 184 -3.06 -8.07 1.46
CA GLU A 184 -2.33 -7.56 0.29
C GLU A 184 -2.09 -8.69 -0.74
N ILE A 185 -2.81 -8.67 -1.86
CA ILE A 185 -2.76 -9.75 -2.86
C ILE A 185 -1.89 -9.43 -4.08
N ARG A 186 -1.53 -8.15 -4.28
CA ARG A 186 -0.59 -7.68 -5.32
C ARG A 186 0.26 -6.55 -4.74
N CYS A 187 1.53 -6.50 -5.13
CA CYS A 187 2.51 -5.56 -4.60
C CYS A 187 3.59 -5.29 -5.64
N TRP A 188 4.34 -4.20 -5.46
CA TRP A 188 5.59 -4.03 -6.18
C TRP A 188 6.54 -5.21 -5.96
N THR A 189 6.75 -5.62 -4.73
CA THR A 189 7.67 -6.71 -4.40
C THR A 189 7.16 -8.09 -4.84
N SER A 190 5.90 -8.21 -5.30
CA SER A 190 5.35 -9.42 -5.92
C SER A 190 5.15 -9.32 -7.45
N GLY A 191 5.65 -8.25 -8.07
CA GLY A 191 5.78 -8.13 -9.53
C GLY A 191 4.81 -7.19 -10.24
N TYR A 192 4.10 -6.34 -9.49
CA TYR A 192 3.18 -5.32 -10.03
C TYR A 192 3.77 -3.91 -9.87
N SER A 193 3.03 -2.88 -10.27
CA SER A 193 3.37 -1.47 -10.07
C SER A 193 2.38 -0.74 -9.15
N PHE A 194 1.70 -1.50 -8.28
CA PHE A 194 0.77 -1.03 -7.26
C PHE A 194 0.69 -2.04 -6.12
N CYS A 195 0.21 -1.59 -4.96
CA CYS A 195 -0.17 -2.48 -3.87
C CYS A 195 -1.72 -2.63 -3.89
N HIS A 196 -2.26 -3.85 -3.78
CA HIS A 196 -3.71 -4.17 -3.86
C HIS A 196 -4.15 -4.92 -2.61
N PHE A 197 -5.11 -4.36 -1.90
CA PHE A 197 -5.66 -4.90 -0.68
C PHE A 197 -7.10 -5.36 -0.93
N ASP A 198 -7.34 -6.64 -0.70
CA ASP A 198 -8.69 -7.20 -0.63
C ASP A 198 -9.20 -7.02 0.80
N VAL A 199 -10.26 -6.22 0.98
CA VAL A 199 -10.75 -5.84 2.31
C VAL A 199 -12.17 -6.32 2.50
N GLU A 200 -12.45 -6.91 3.65
CA GLU A 200 -13.79 -7.30 4.08
C GLU A 200 -14.15 -6.55 5.38
N ILE A 201 -15.32 -5.94 5.39
CA ILE A 201 -15.95 -5.31 6.55
C ILE A 201 -17.20 -6.12 6.86
N LYS A 202 -17.28 -6.77 8.03
CA LYS A 202 -18.41 -7.62 8.42
C LYS A 202 -19.39 -6.88 9.32
N ASP A 203 -20.68 -7.14 9.14
CA ASP A 203 -21.75 -6.53 9.94
C ASP A 203 -21.73 -6.92 11.43
#